data_AF-A0AA39LM00-F1
#
_entry.id   AF-A0AA39LM00-F1
#
_cell.length_a   1.000
_cell.length_b   1.000
_cell.length_c   1.000
_cell.angle_alpha   90.00
_cell.angle_beta   90.00
_cell.angle_gamma   90.00
#
_symmetry.space_group_name_H-M   'P 1'
#
loop_
_entity.id
_entity.type
_entity.pdbx_description
1 polymer ?
#
loop_
_entity_poly.entity_id
_entity_poly.type
_entity_poly.pdbx_seq_one_letter_code
_entity_poly.pdbx_strand_id
1 'polypeptide(L)'
;MRSLILLMLIELVELNTVRYTLLPSLIEGNLQPVGEVVDLQQCSEKAVSEGRIAFRIERGTRDGTVLCSLLSGFTKFTRRTGFDVLDYILDTNLNDDLCQVGSERNVIKIVSGPCSISTDGCNLLSKIKTHCSTYGATPDCLSCPSGFAFKASFNKCVGVFPLVRKASSSPHQLLNSQCTSHSNSTLVTIENEAQNSEIIKMLPAKTGALIGLQIPQGKKWSANNFQWVDGSTSTYRRWASIEPGNQGGNEFFVGLLQAPTFIGTPGTWGDLDRLTAPVSGVLGNVPIVGSVASGVLGGAEGAAGGVNLDIVQSLLKVIEGLLKSILGSLGGITSHVPAVGGVVGNVGSAASGIADQASSIGNVAGGVAKAVPSV
;
A
#
# COMPACT_ATOMS: atom_id res chain seq x y z
N MET A 1 26.32 67.93 -36.48
CA MET A 1 26.68 66.90 -35.49
C MET A 1 25.40 66.39 -34.86
N ARG A 2 24.96 65.20 -35.28
CA ARG A 2 23.78 64.50 -34.75
C ARG A 2 24.28 63.53 -33.68
N SER A 3 23.78 63.63 -32.46
CA SER A 3 23.83 62.55 -31.46
C SER A 3 22.41 62.24 -31.02
N LEU A 4 21.85 61.17 -31.59
CA LEU A 4 20.71 60.47 -30.99
C LEU A 4 21.28 59.61 -29.86
N ILE A 5 20.84 59.86 -28.63
CA ILE A 5 21.06 58.97 -27.48
C ILE A 5 19.94 57.94 -27.51
N LEU A 6 20.30 56.71 -27.83
CA LEU A 6 19.43 55.54 -27.81
C LEU A 6 19.32 55.06 -26.35
N LEU A 7 18.19 55.36 -25.69
CA LEU A 7 17.81 54.77 -24.40
C LEU A 7 17.35 53.33 -24.66
N MET A 8 18.24 52.35 -24.43
CA MET A 8 17.83 50.95 -24.25
C MET A 8 17.13 50.83 -22.89
N LEU A 9 15.81 50.74 -22.92
CA LEU A 9 15.02 50.19 -21.83
C LEU A 9 15.32 48.68 -21.76
N ILE A 10 16.16 48.28 -20.81
CA ILE A 10 16.27 46.89 -20.38
C ILE A 10 15.05 46.63 -19.52
N GLU A 11 13.99 46.08 -20.12
CA GLU A 11 12.93 45.42 -19.35
C GLU A 11 13.55 44.17 -18.72
N LEU A 12 13.84 44.25 -17.42
CA LEU A 12 14.05 43.07 -16.58
C LEU A 12 12.73 42.30 -16.59
N VAL A 13 12.60 41.35 -17.51
CA VAL A 13 11.54 40.35 -17.48
C VAL A 13 11.79 39.51 -16.24
N GLU A 14 11.02 39.75 -15.18
CA GLU A 14 10.95 38.85 -14.04
C GLU A 14 10.44 37.49 -14.57
N LEU A 15 11.35 36.55 -14.76
CA LEU A 15 11.01 35.16 -15.03
C LEU A 15 10.31 34.63 -13.78
N ASN A 16 8.99 34.70 -13.77
CA ASN A 16 8.14 34.06 -12.77
C ASN A 16 8.36 32.56 -12.82
N THR A 17 9.33 32.09 -12.03
CA THR A 17 9.70 30.68 -11.96
C THR A 17 8.61 29.97 -11.17
N VAL A 18 7.84 29.11 -11.84
CA VAL A 18 6.81 28.30 -11.21
C VAL A 18 7.49 27.26 -10.31
N ARG A 19 7.22 27.31 -9.01
CA ARG A 19 7.72 26.33 -8.04
C ARG A 19 6.72 25.19 -7.89
N TYR A 20 7.21 23.96 -7.96
CA TYR A 20 6.41 22.76 -7.79
C TYR A 20 7.22 21.64 -7.15
N THR A 21 6.51 20.73 -6.48
CA THR A 21 7.10 19.55 -5.85
C THR A 21 6.50 18.28 -6.43
N LEU A 22 7.39 17.34 -6.82
CA LEU A 22 7.01 15.96 -7.16
C LEU A 22 6.44 15.25 -5.93
N LEU A 23 5.28 14.65 -6.09
CA LEU A 23 4.65 13.85 -5.06
C LEU A 23 5.16 12.39 -5.12
N PRO A 24 5.50 11.81 -3.95
CA PRO A 24 5.78 10.38 -3.84
C PRO A 24 4.51 9.51 -3.96
N SER A 25 3.33 10.10 -3.74
CA SER A 25 2.01 9.51 -3.95
C SER A 25 1.36 9.99 -5.25
N LEU A 26 0.32 9.29 -5.68
CA LEU A 26 -0.59 9.73 -6.73
C LEU A 26 -1.79 10.45 -6.11
N ILE A 27 -2.24 11.52 -6.74
CA ILE A 27 -3.50 12.19 -6.46
C ILE A 27 -4.63 11.46 -7.20
N GLU A 28 -5.66 11.06 -6.46
CA GLU A 28 -6.93 10.63 -7.02
C GLU A 28 -7.97 11.73 -6.94
N GLY A 29 -8.73 11.87 -8.01
CA GLY A 29 -9.72 12.91 -8.16
C GLY A 29 -10.15 13.09 -9.61
N ASN A 30 -10.62 14.28 -9.96
CA ASN A 30 -10.95 14.63 -11.33
C ASN A 30 -9.72 15.29 -11.98
N LEU A 31 -9.15 14.61 -12.98
CA LEU A 31 -8.05 15.10 -13.80
C LEU A 31 -8.58 15.47 -15.18
N GLN A 32 -8.36 16.71 -15.58
CA GLN A 32 -8.75 17.22 -16.89
C GLN A 32 -7.55 17.13 -17.83
N PRO A 33 -7.64 16.38 -18.94
CA PRO A 33 -6.53 16.25 -19.88
C PRO A 33 -6.31 17.58 -20.59
N VAL A 34 -5.06 18.04 -20.63
CA VAL A 34 -4.66 19.21 -21.43
C VAL A 34 -4.09 18.76 -22.77
N GLY A 35 -3.51 17.56 -22.82
CA GLY A 35 -2.91 16.97 -24.01
C GLY A 35 -1.39 16.87 -23.89
N GLU A 36 -0.73 16.75 -25.05
CA GLU A 36 0.71 16.64 -25.14
C GLU A 36 1.40 17.96 -24.76
N VAL A 37 2.49 17.84 -24.00
CA VAL A 37 3.39 18.93 -23.63
C VAL A 37 4.82 18.56 -24.01
N VAL A 38 5.65 19.57 -24.22
CA VAL A 38 7.07 19.40 -24.53
C VAL A 38 7.82 18.89 -23.29
N ASP A 39 7.50 19.46 -22.13
CA ASP A 39 8.17 19.14 -20.88
C ASP A 39 7.31 19.45 -19.64
N LEU A 40 7.91 19.20 -18.48
CA LEU A 40 7.32 19.44 -17.17
C LEU A 40 7.02 20.93 -16.93
N GLN A 41 7.89 21.83 -17.43
CA GLN A 41 7.76 23.27 -17.23
C GLN A 41 6.49 23.78 -17.91
N GLN A 42 6.24 23.35 -19.15
CA GLN A 42 5.03 23.74 -19.88
C GLN A 42 3.74 23.30 -19.18
N CYS A 43 3.70 22.11 -18.58
CA CYS A 43 2.54 21.64 -17.83
C CYS A 43 2.33 22.46 -16.54
N SER A 44 3.41 22.85 -15.85
CA SER A 44 3.32 23.68 -14.65
C SER A 44 2.81 25.10 -14.95
N GLU A 45 3.23 25.69 -16.07
CA GLU A 45 2.75 27.00 -16.53
C GLU A 45 1.26 26.94 -16.90
N LYS A 46 0.84 25.86 -17.57
CA LYS A 46 -0.58 25.59 -17.85
C LYS A 46 -1.39 25.50 -16.56
N ALA A 47 -0.90 24.76 -15.56
CA ALA A 47 -1.55 24.66 -14.26
C ALA A 47 -1.76 26.05 -13.62
N VAL A 48 -0.73 26.89 -13.59
CA VAL A 48 -0.83 28.26 -13.06
C VAL A 48 -1.85 29.09 -13.85
N SER A 49 -1.76 29.08 -15.19
CA SER A 49 -2.64 29.87 -16.06
C SER A 49 -4.11 29.49 -15.97
N GLU A 50 -4.40 28.21 -15.70
CA GLU A 50 -5.77 27.68 -15.50
C GLU A 50 -6.21 27.71 -14.03
N GLY A 51 -5.39 28.28 -13.15
CA GLY A 51 -5.74 28.40 -11.75
C GLY A 51 -5.77 27.07 -10.99
N ARG A 52 -4.97 26.08 -11.39
CA ARG A 52 -4.91 24.72 -10.81
C ARG A 52 -3.70 24.57 -9.90
N ILE A 53 -3.88 23.89 -8.77
CA ILE A 53 -2.82 23.74 -7.74
C ILE A 53 -1.98 22.47 -7.91
N ALA A 54 -2.41 21.53 -8.74
CA ALA A 54 -1.74 20.26 -8.96
C ALA A 54 -1.97 19.77 -10.39
N PHE A 55 -1.03 18.97 -10.88
CA PHE A 55 -1.05 18.41 -12.22
C PHE A 55 -0.36 17.06 -12.27
N ARG A 56 -0.66 16.29 -13.31
CA ARG A 56 -0.14 14.96 -13.61
C ARG A 56 0.65 14.99 -14.91
N ILE A 57 1.78 14.31 -14.90
CA ILE A 57 2.56 13.96 -16.08
C ILE A 57 2.47 12.45 -16.30
N GLU A 58 2.10 12.05 -17.50
CA GLU A 58 2.16 10.65 -17.95
C GLU A 58 3.15 10.54 -19.12
N ARG A 59 4.12 9.63 -19.03
CA ARG A 59 5.12 9.40 -20.07
C ARG A 59 4.74 8.21 -20.93
N GLY A 60 4.61 8.44 -22.23
CA GLY A 60 4.43 7.39 -23.23
C GLY A 60 5.67 6.50 -23.30
N THR A 61 5.51 5.22 -23.01
CA THR A 61 6.62 4.24 -22.94
C THR A 61 7.27 3.93 -24.30
N ARG A 62 6.62 4.30 -25.42
CA ARG A 62 7.08 3.94 -26.78
C ARG A 62 7.52 5.12 -27.62
N ASP A 63 6.90 6.28 -27.46
CA ASP A 63 7.09 7.47 -28.28
C ASP A 63 7.74 8.63 -27.53
N GLY A 64 7.92 8.49 -26.21
CA GLY A 64 8.46 9.55 -25.35
C GLY A 64 7.50 10.74 -25.20
N THR A 65 6.24 10.60 -25.61
CA THR A 65 5.24 11.64 -25.43
C THR A 65 5.03 11.94 -23.95
N VAL A 66 4.80 13.21 -23.63
CA VAL A 66 4.53 13.66 -22.27
C VAL A 66 3.11 14.22 -22.26
N LEU A 67 2.20 13.52 -21.61
CA LEU A 67 0.81 13.96 -21.45
C LEU A 67 0.67 14.73 -20.15
N CYS A 68 -0.01 15.87 -20.22
CA CYS A 68 -0.33 16.73 -19.09
C CYS A 68 -1.82 16.66 -18.77
N SER A 69 -2.15 16.49 -17.49
CA SER A 69 -3.51 16.63 -16.98
C SER A 69 -3.52 17.51 -15.73
N LEU A 70 -4.55 18.34 -15.56
CA LEU A 70 -4.67 19.25 -14.42
C LEU A 70 -5.73 18.77 -13.44
N LEU A 71 -5.44 18.91 -12.15
CA LEU A 71 -6.38 18.51 -11.11
C LEU A 71 -7.50 19.53 -10.96
N SER A 72 -8.73 19.14 -11.28
CA SER A 72 -9.95 19.95 -11.08
C SER A 72 -10.78 19.53 -9.88
N GLY A 73 -10.55 18.32 -9.35
CA GLY A 73 -11.19 17.82 -8.14
C GLY A 73 -10.28 16.86 -7.40
N PHE A 74 -10.31 16.88 -6.07
CA PHE A 74 -9.47 16.05 -5.21
C PHE A 74 -10.33 15.10 -4.38
N THR A 75 -9.90 13.85 -4.28
CA THR A 75 -10.52 12.81 -3.46
C THR A 75 -9.56 12.34 -2.38
N LYS A 76 -8.39 11.83 -2.75
CA LYS A 76 -7.40 11.26 -1.81
C LYS A 76 -6.02 11.09 -2.46
N PHE A 77 -5.03 10.72 -1.66
CA PHE A 77 -3.76 10.21 -2.16
C PHE A 77 -3.72 8.69 -2.17
N THR A 78 -3.08 8.10 -3.18
CA THR A 78 -2.81 6.67 -3.30
C THR A 78 -1.34 6.38 -3.60
N ARG A 79 -0.93 5.14 -3.40
CA ARG A 79 0.47 4.74 -3.60
C ARG A 79 0.80 4.70 -5.09
N ARG A 80 1.94 5.25 -5.46
CA ARG A 80 2.50 5.11 -6.81
C ARG A 80 3.09 3.71 -7.01
N THR A 81 2.70 3.02 -8.07
CA THR A 81 3.18 1.66 -8.41
C THR A 81 4.13 1.60 -9.61
N GLY A 82 4.49 2.75 -10.20
CA GLY A 82 5.39 2.84 -11.35
C GLY A 82 6.07 4.22 -11.49
N PHE A 83 6.79 4.43 -12.60
CA PHE A 83 7.51 5.69 -12.88
C PHE A 83 6.89 6.49 -14.03
N ASP A 84 5.95 5.91 -14.76
CA ASP A 84 5.37 6.50 -15.95
C ASP A 84 4.34 7.59 -15.63
N VAL A 85 3.80 7.59 -14.40
CA VAL A 85 2.81 8.56 -13.93
C VAL A 85 3.36 9.29 -12.71
N LEU A 86 3.48 10.62 -12.83
CA LEU A 86 4.07 11.49 -11.82
C LEU A 86 3.12 12.65 -11.52
N ASP A 87 2.75 12.83 -10.25
CA ASP A 87 1.93 13.94 -9.81
C ASP A 87 2.76 15.02 -9.13
N TYR A 88 2.37 16.27 -9.35
CA TYR A 88 3.05 17.44 -8.83
C TYR A 88 2.02 18.37 -8.17
N ILE A 89 2.48 19.07 -7.14
CA ILE A 89 1.73 20.16 -6.53
C ILE A 89 2.53 21.45 -6.66
N LEU A 90 1.85 22.57 -6.93
CA LEU A 90 2.48 23.87 -6.94
C LEU A 90 2.78 24.31 -5.51
N ASP A 91 3.99 24.82 -5.28
CA ASP A 91 4.43 25.23 -3.96
C ASP A 91 3.80 26.60 -3.63
N THR A 92 2.94 26.67 -2.60
CA THR A 92 2.39 27.95 -2.12
C THR A 92 3.21 28.56 -0.99
N ASN A 93 4.06 27.75 -0.36
CA ASN A 93 5.01 28.23 0.63
C ASN A 93 6.31 28.64 -0.07
N LEU A 94 6.55 29.96 -0.14
CA LEU A 94 7.75 30.53 -0.74
C LEU A 94 8.95 30.57 0.21
N ASN A 95 8.86 29.97 1.39
CA ASN A 95 10.02 29.87 2.27
C ASN A 95 11.08 28.92 1.66
N ASP A 96 12.26 29.45 1.38
CA ASP A 96 13.39 28.74 0.77
C ASP A 96 13.96 27.61 1.66
N ASP A 97 13.57 27.54 2.93
CA ASP A 97 13.89 26.43 3.83
C ASP A 97 13.45 25.07 3.27
N LEU A 98 12.39 25.02 2.44
CA LEU A 98 11.92 23.79 1.80
C LEU A 98 12.85 23.29 0.67
N CYS A 99 13.67 24.18 0.11
CA CYS A 99 14.61 23.87 -0.97
C CYS A 99 15.99 23.45 -0.45
N GLN A 100 16.24 23.52 0.86
CA GLN A 100 17.51 23.09 1.43
C GLN A 100 17.65 21.56 1.44
N VAL A 101 18.88 21.09 1.24
CA VAL A 101 19.22 19.67 1.29
C VAL A 101 18.96 19.13 2.70
N GLY A 102 18.15 18.08 2.81
CA GLY A 102 17.80 17.46 4.10
C GLY A 102 16.51 18.00 4.73
N SER A 103 15.88 19.03 4.16
CA SER A 103 14.58 19.50 4.62
C SER A 103 13.49 18.46 4.38
N GLU A 104 12.67 18.23 5.41
CA GLU A 104 11.53 17.32 5.34
C GLU A 104 10.47 17.87 4.37
N ARG A 105 10.38 17.25 3.20
CA ARG A 105 9.34 17.56 2.19
C ARG A 105 8.04 16.86 2.58
N ASN A 106 7.16 17.61 3.23
CA ASN A 106 5.81 17.16 3.56
C ASN A 106 4.81 17.99 2.76
N VAL A 107 3.84 17.36 2.11
CA VAL A 107 2.77 18.04 1.36
C VAL A 107 2.15 19.18 2.17
N ILE A 108 1.89 18.97 3.46
CA ILE A 108 1.35 19.99 4.39
C ILE A 108 2.22 21.24 4.40
N LYS A 109 3.55 21.08 4.52
CA LYS A 109 4.50 22.21 4.55
C LYS A 109 4.55 22.92 3.21
N ILE A 110 4.59 22.17 2.11
CA ILE A 110 4.61 22.68 0.73
C ILE A 110 3.39 23.57 0.46
N VAL A 111 2.22 23.14 0.95
CA VAL A 111 0.96 23.86 0.72
C VAL A 111 0.58 24.85 1.82
N SER A 112 1.38 24.98 2.87
CA SER A 112 1.02 25.76 4.06
C SER A 112 0.94 27.28 3.81
N GLY A 113 1.62 27.78 2.79
CA GLY A 113 1.64 29.20 2.44
C GLY A 113 0.29 29.74 1.95
N PRO A 114 0.15 31.08 1.88
CA PRO A 114 -1.03 31.73 1.34
C PRO A 114 -1.25 31.29 -0.11
N CYS A 115 -2.51 31.04 -0.49
CA CYS A 115 -2.86 30.64 -1.83
C CYS A 115 -3.25 31.85 -2.67
N SER A 116 -2.54 32.08 -3.77
CA SER A 116 -2.73 33.24 -4.67
C SER A 116 -3.07 32.86 -6.11
N ILE A 117 -3.41 31.60 -6.37
CA ILE A 117 -3.63 31.09 -7.73
C ILE A 117 -5.04 31.45 -8.26
N SER A 118 -6.09 30.86 -7.68
CA SER A 118 -7.48 31.09 -8.07
C SER A 118 -8.40 30.61 -6.94
N THR A 119 -9.65 31.06 -6.91
CA THR A 119 -10.64 30.57 -5.93
C THR A 119 -10.78 29.05 -5.95
N ASP A 120 -10.88 28.46 -7.14
CA ASP A 120 -11.01 27.01 -7.31
C ASP A 120 -9.74 26.26 -6.88
N GLY A 121 -8.58 26.78 -7.27
CA GLY A 121 -7.28 26.23 -6.87
C GLY A 121 -7.09 26.27 -5.35
N CYS A 122 -7.49 27.37 -4.71
CA CYS A 122 -7.42 27.52 -3.26
C CYS A 122 -8.45 26.65 -2.52
N ASN A 123 -9.64 26.45 -3.09
CA ASN A 123 -10.62 25.50 -2.57
C ASN A 123 -10.09 24.06 -2.64
N LEU A 124 -9.44 23.69 -3.75
CA LEU A 124 -8.81 22.40 -3.93
C LEU A 124 -7.66 22.19 -2.94
N LEU A 125 -6.85 23.23 -2.74
CA LEU A 125 -5.80 23.24 -1.74
C LEU A 125 -6.34 23.02 -0.31
N SER A 126 -7.46 23.65 0.03
CA SER A 126 -8.13 23.46 1.31
C SER A 126 -8.58 22.00 1.52
N LYS A 127 -9.09 21.35 0.46
CA LYS A 127 -9.44 19.91 0.51
C LYS A 127 -8.20 19.04 0.74
N ILE A 128 -7.10 19.32 0.06
CA ILE A 128 -5.82 18.61 0.26
C ILE A 128 -5.33 18.80 1.71
N LYS A 129 -5.32 20.04 2.23
CA LYS A 129 -4.95 20.34 3.63
C LYS A 129 -5.81 19.57 4.62
N THR A 130 -7.13 19.57 4.39
CA THR A 130 -8.09 18.84 5.24
C THR A 130 -7.83 17.35 5.22
N HIS A 131 -7.57 16.78 4.04
CA HIS A 131 -7.23 15.36 3.88
C HIS A 131 -5.95 15.00 4.62
N CYS A 132 -4.87 15.72 4.37
CA CYS A 132 -3.60 15.52 5.07
C CYS A 132 -3.73 15.65 6.59
N SER A 133 -4.56 16.60 7.06
CA SER A 133 -4.83 16.78 8.49
C SER A 133 -5.65 15.63 9.09
N THR A 134 -6.52 15.01 8.29
CA THR A 134 -7.40 13.91 8.72
C THR A 134 -6.69 12.55 8.72
N TYR A 135 -5.95 12.24 7.66
CA TYR A 135 -5.31 10.93 7.48
C TYR A 135 -3.88 10.86 8.04
N GLY A 136 -3.42 11.95 8.65
CA GLY A 136 -2.24 11.97 9.51
C GLY A 136 -0.95 12.06 8.72
N ALA A 137 -0.23 13.16 8.95
CA ALA A 137 1.23 13.35 9.09
C ALA A 137 2.24 12.44 8.36
N THR A 138 1.86 11.65 7.36
CA THR A 138 2.79 11.12 6.37
C THR A 138 3.20 12.27 5.47
N PRO A 139 4.44 12.29 4.97
CA PRO A 139 4.84 13.21 3.93
C PRO A 139 3.91 13.17 2.69
N ASP A 140 3.18 12.05 2.52
CA ASP A 140 2.45 11.67 1.31
C ASP A 140 0.91 11.73 1.46
N CYS A 141 0.42 12.01 2.66
CA CYS A 141 -1.00 12.08 3.03
C CYS A 141 -1.86 10.87 2.59
N LEU A 142 -1.29 9.65 2.59
CA LEU A 142 -1.98 8.45 2.11
C LEU A 142 -3.18 8.08 3.00
N SER A 143 -4.31 7.78 2.37
CA SER A 143 -5.49 7.26 3.08
C SER A 143 -5.29 5.81 3.53
N CYS A 144 -5.82 5.48 4.71
CA CYS A 144 -5.96 4.09 5.16
C CYS A 144 -7.26 3.46 4.66
N PRO A 145 -7.28 2.15 4.38
CA PRO A 145 -8.53 1.44 4.10
C PRO A 145 -9.50 1.52 5.28
N SER A 146 -10.78 1.26 5.02
CA SER A 146 -11.85 1.32 6.04
C SER A 146 -11.51 0.45 7.25
N GLY A 147 -11.69 1.01 8.45
CA GLY A 147 -11.36 0.33 9.72
C GLY A 147 -9.88 0.42 10.14
N PHE A 148 -9.02 1.03 9.32
CA PHE A 148 -7.62 1.30 9.67
C PHE A 148 -7.37 2.80 9.87
N ALA A 149 -6.42 3.14 10.73
CA ALA A 149 -5.93 4.50 10.95
C ALA A 149 -4.40 4.54 10.79
N PHE A 150 -3.88 5.61 10.18
CA PHE A 150 -2.43 5.74 10.01
C PHE A 150 -1.76 5.98 11.36
N LYS A 151 -0.75 5.18 11.68
CA LYS A 151 0.02 5.31 12.91
C LYS A 151 1.46 5.64 12.59
N ALA A 152 1.88 6.86 12.93
CA ALA A 152 3.23 7.36 12.66
C ALA A 152 4.32 6.47 13.28
N SER A 153 4.09 5.94 14.49
CA SER A 153 5.03 5.01 15.15
C SER A 153 5.24 3.69 14.39
N PHE A 154 4.26 3.27 13.60
CA PHE A 154 4.35 2.09 12.74
C PHE A 154 4.73 2.42 11.30
N ASN A 155 4.60 3.69 10.90
CA ASN A 155 4.59 4.12 9.50
C ASN A 155 3.67 3.26 8.61
N LYS A 156 2.53 2.82 9.16
CA LYS A 156 1.56 1.91 8.55
C LYS A 156 0.14 2.27 8.96
N CYS A 157 -0.83 1.76 8.21
CA CYS A 157 -2.23 1.76 8.63
C CYS A 157 -2.46 0.59 9.59
N VAL A 158 -2.97 0.89 10.79
CA VAL A 158 -3.22 -0.10 11.84
C VAL A 158 -4.71 -0.09 12.18
N GLY A 159 -5.30 -1.27 12.32
CA GLY A 159 -6.72 -1.45 12.63
C GLY A 159 -6.92 -2.52 13.69
N VAL A 160 -8.00 -2.40 14.47
CA VAL A 160 -8.40 -3.34 15.52
C VAL A 160 -9.74 -3.94 15.12
N PHE A 161 -9.80 -5.26 14.91
CA PHE A 161 -10.98 -5.93 14.39
C PHE A 161 -11.47 -7.03 15.34
N PRO A 162 -12.80 -7.19 15.53
CA PRO A 162 -13.33 -8.31 16.30
C PRO A 162 -12.91 -9.64 15.68
N LEU A 163 -12.45 -10.57 16.53
CA LEU A 163 -12.13 -11.92 16.11
C LEU A 163 -13.40 -12.76 15.95
N VAL A 164 -13.67 -13.27 14.75
CA VAL A 164 -14.90 -14.06 14.46
C VAL A 164 -14.58 -15.56 14.41
N ARG A 165 -15.00 -16.35 15.40
CA ARG A 165 -14.66 -17.78 15.40
C ARG A 165 -15.46 -18.55 14.34
N LYS A 166 -14.77 -19.40 13.57
CA LYS A 166 -15.37 -20.44 12.71
C LYS A 166 -15.00 -21.81 13.25
N ALA A 167 -15.97 -22.73 13.35
CA ALA A 167 -15.84 -24.00 14.07
C ALA A 167 -14.85 -25.01 13.44
N SER A 168 -14.25 -24.74 12.28
CA SER A 168 -13.52 -25.72 11.47
C SER A 168 -12.14 -25.28 10.99
N SER A 169 -11.60 -24.15 11.46
CA SER A 169 -10.28 -23.65 11.03
C SER A 169 -9.22 -23.83 12.13
N SER A 170 -8.00 -24.20 11.75
CA SER A 170 -6.88 -24.13 12.69
C SER A 170 -6.68 -22.68 13.17
N PRO A 171 -6.27 -22.43 14.43
CA PRO A 171 -6.14 -21.06 14.95
C PRO A 171 -5.20 -20.18 14.13
N HIS A 172 -4.07 -20.70 13.66
CA HIS A 172 -3.15 -19.99 12.74
C HIS A 172 -3.84 -19.58 11.44
N GLN A 173 -4.56 -20.50 10.79
CA GLN A 173 -5.28 -20.21 9.54
C GLN A 173 -6.42 -19.21 9.77
N LEU A 174 -7.12 -19.31 10.90
CA LEU A 174 -8.19 -18.39 11.26
C LEU A 174 -7.66 -16.95 11.40
N LEU A 175 -6.58 -16.75 12.15
CA LEU A 175 -5.98 -15.43 12.34
C LEU A 175 -5.46 -14.83 11.04
N ASN A 176 -4.72 -15.62 10.27
CA ASN A 176 -4.19 -15.17 8.98
C ASN A 176 -5.33 -14.81 8.02
N SER A 177 -6.31 -15.71 7.84
CA SER A 177 -7.43 -15.46 6.92
C SER A 177 -8.28 -14.25 7.32
N GLN A 178 -8.43 -13.96 8.61
CA GLN A 178 -9.16 -12.78 9.05
C GLN A 178 -8.42 -11.49 8.79
N CYS A 179 -7.12 -11.43 9.12
CA CYS A 179 -6.31 -10.25 8.77
C CYS A 179 -6.31 -10.04 7.25
N THR A 180 -6.12 -11.11 6.47
CA THR A 180 -6.15 -11.05 5.00
C THR A 180 -7.51 -10.58 4.48
N SER A 181 -8.62 -10.98 5.10
CA SER A 181 -9.96 -10.49 4.71
C SER A 181 -10.16 -9.00 4.97
N HIS A 182 -9.42 -8.42 5.92
CA HIS A 182 -9.39 -6.98 6.16
C HIS A 182 -8.30 -6.32 5.32
N SER A 183 -8.64 -6.02 4.06
CA SER A 183 -7.77 -5.27 3.14
C SER A 183 -6.37 -5.88 2.95
N ASN A 184 -6.28 -7.22 2.92
CA ASN A 184 -5.03 -7.96 2.77
C ASN A 184 -3.99 -7.62 3.87
N SER A 185 -4.46 -7.29 5.07
CA SER A 185 -3.58 -6.97 6.21
C SER A 185 -2.93 -8.22 6.82
N THR A 186 -1.89 -8.00 7.62
CA THR A 186 -1.23 -9.03 8.45
C THR A 186 -1.33 -8.64 9.92
N LEU A 187 -1.20 -9.59 10.85
CA LEU A 187 -1.11 -9.26 12.28
C LEU A 187 0.06 -8.31 12.53
N VAL A 188 -0.12 -7.38 13.46
CA VAL A 188 0.85 -6.32 13.74
C VAL A 188 2.15 -6.84 14.35
N THR A 189 3.28 -6.32 13.89
CA THR A 189 4.59 -6.48 14.52
C THR A 189 4.89 -5.27 15.39
N ILE A 190 5.37 -5.50 16.63
CA ILE A 190 5.74 -4.43 17.57
C ILE A 190 7.26 -4.44 17.75
N GLU A 191 7.89 -3.34 17.35
CA GLU A 191 9.34 -3.17 17.25
C GLU A 191 9.92 -2.30 18.36
N ASN A 192 9.06 -1.55 19.07
CA ASN A 192 9.48 -0.64 20.14
C ASN A 192 8.32 -0.25 21.08
N GLU A 193 8.67 0.47 22.14
CA GLU A 193 7.75 0.96 23.17
C GLU A 193 6.70 1.94 22.62
N ALA A 194 7.07 2.77 21.63
CA ALA A 194 6.14 3.74 21.04
C ALA A 194 5.03 3.04 20.25
N GLN A 195 5.38 2.00 19.48
CA GLN A 195 4.42 1.12 18.80
C GLN A 195 3.53 0.39 19.79
N ASN A 196 4.11 -0.16 20.87
CA ASN A 196 3.35 -0.85 21.91
C ASN A 196 2.31 0.06 22.57
N SER A 197 2.74 1.27 22.95
CA SER A 197 1.87 2.29 23.55
C SER A 197 0.75 2.75 22.61
N GLU A 198 1.01 2.78 21.30
CA GLU A 198 0.00 3.17 20.31
C GLU A 198 -1.12 2.13 20.20
N ILE A 199 -0.80 0.83 20.26
CA ILE A 199 -1.82 -0.23 20.28
C ILE A 199 -2.72 -0.10 21.50
N ILE A 200 -2.16 0.12 22.70
CA ILE A 200 -2.94 0.26 23.94
C ILE A 200 -4.03 1.34 23.81
N LYS A 201 -3.71 2.48 23.16
CA LYS A 201 -4.64 3.59 22.94
C LYS A 201 -5.77 3.26 21.96
N MET A 202 -5.55 2.30 21.07
CA MET A 202 -6.55 1.86 20.09
C MET A 202 -7.53 0.82 20.66
N LEU A 203 -7.16 0.17 21.76
CA LEU A 203 -7.97 -0.89 22.35
C LEU A 203 -9.07 -0.33 23.27
N PRO A 204 -10.29 -0.91 23.25
CA PRO A 204 -11.32 -0.56 24.22
C PRO A 204 -10.84 -0.83 25.65
N ALA A 205 -11.35 -0.07 26.61
CA ALA A 205 -11.00 -0.24 28.02
C ALA A 205 -11.32 -1.67 28.50
N LYS A 206 -10.43 -2.24 29.33
CA LYS A 206 -10.56 -3.59 29.91
C LYS A 206 -10.59 -4.71 28.86
N THR A 207 -9.86 -4.55 27.77
CA THR A 207 -9.69 -5.58 26.74
C THR A 207 -8.24 -5.99 26.57
N GLY A 208 -7.95 -6.71 25.48
CA GLY A 208 -6.62 -7.03 24.99
C GLY A 208 -6.70 -7.25 23.48
N ALA A 209 -5.59 -7.57 22.83
CA ALA A 209 -5.61 -7.91 21.41
C ALA A 209 -4.51 -8.89 21.04
N LEU A 210 -4.80 -9.74 20.04
CA LEU A 210 -3.80 -10.60 19.44
C LEU A 210 -2.88 -9.79 18.54
N ILE A 211 -1.58 -10.05 18.70
CA ILE A 211 -0.51 -9.44 17.90
C ILE A 211 0.16 -10.51 17.02
N GLY A 212 1.07 -10.08 16.14
CA GLY A 212 1.73 -10.96 15.17
C GLY A 212 2.84 -11.84 15.74
N LEU A 213 3.11 -11.79 17.04
CA LEU A 213 4.08 -12.68 17.66
C LEU A 213 3.40 -14.03 17.96
N GLN A 214 3.90 -15.11 17.38
CA GLN A 214 3.36 -16.44 17.59
C GLN A 214 4.41 -17.52 17.34
N ILE A 215 4.17 -18.72 17.85
CA ILE A 215 4.94 -19.90 17.48
C ILE A 215 4.35 -20.44 16.16
N PRO A 216 5.17 -20.65 15.10
CA PRO A 216 4.67 -21.11 13.81
C PRO A 216 3.93 -22.45 13.87
N GLN A 217 2.96 -22.63 12.98
CA GLN A 217 2.17 -23.86 12.88
C GLN A 217 3.08 -25.09 12.75
N GLY A 218 2.80 -26.13 13.56
CA GLY A 218 3.57 -27.37 13.56
C GLY A 218 4.88 -27.32 14.37
N LYS A 219 5.25 -26.16 14.94
CA LYS A 219 6.37 -26.08 15.89
C LYS A 219 5.90 -26.37 17.31
N LYS A 220 6.79 -26.97 18.11
CA LYS A 220 6.55 -27.22 19.54
C LYS A 220 6.67 -25.92 20.32
N TRP A 221 5.94 -25.85 21.45
CA TRP A 221 6.08 -24.72 22.35
C TRP A 221 7.51 -24.61 22.86
N SER A 222 8.06 -23.40 22.80
CA SER A 222 9.31 -22.98 23.43
C SER A 222 9.32 -21.46 23.46
N ALA A 223 9.78 -20.87 24.57
CA ALA A 223 9.98 -19.43 24.67
C ALA A 223 10.87 -18.85 23.55
N ASN A 224 11.74 -19.66 22.95
CA ASN A 224 12.62 -19.25 21.84
C ASN A 224 11.99 -19.43 20.44
N ASN A 225 10.80 -20.04 20.34
CA ASN A 225 10.15 -20.32 19.05
C ASN A 225 9.16 -19.23 18.61
N PHE A 226 8.98 -18.17 19.38
CA PHE A 226 8.12 -17.04 19.01
C PHE A 226 8.72 -16.23 17.86
N GLN A 227 7.96 -16.06 16.79
CA GLN A 227 8.35 -15.37 15.56
C GLN A 227 7.25 -14.39 15.15
N TRP A 228 7.64 -13.28 14.53
CA TRP A 228 6.70 -12.33 13.94
C TRP A 228 6.15 -12.89 12.63
N VAL A 229 4.83 -12.81 12.42
CA VAL A 229 4.19 -13.36 11.21
C VAL A 229 4.63 -12.69 9.91
N ASP A 230 5.14 -11.45 9.97
CA ASP A 230 5.66 -10.72 8.82
C ASP A 230 7.15 -11.02 8.55
N GLY A 231 7.77 -11.90 9.34
CA GLY A 231 9.18 -12.25 9.23
C GLY A 231 10.14 -11.23 9.84
N SER A 232 9.63 -10.20 10.56
CA SER A 232 10.49 -9.22 11.23
C SER A 232 11.47 -9.89 12.20
N THR A 233 12.69 -9.36 12.26
CA THR A 233 13.74 -9.78 13.19
C THR A 233 13.71 -9.00 14.51
N SER A 234 12.67 -8.20 14.74
CA SER A 234 12.52 -7.42 15.97
C SER A 234 12.69 -8.27 17.23
N THR A 235 13.60 -7.84 18.10
CA THR A 235 13.88 -8.44 19.41
C THR A 235 13.08 -7.80 20.54
N TYR A 236 12.28 -6.77 20.25
CA TYR A 236 11.48 -6.10 21.26
C TYR A 236 10.44 -7.05 21.85
N ARG A 237 10.44 -7.19 23.18
CA ARG A 237 9.51 -8.02 23.94
C ARG A 237 9.02 -7.25 25.15
N ARG A 238 7.73 -7.30 25.43
CA ARG A 238 7.13 -6.72 26.64
C ARG A 238 6.27 -7.74 27.36
N TRP A 239 6.86 -8.89 27.66
CA TRP A 239 6.21 -9.92 28.45
C TRP A 239 5.74 -9.38 29.81
N ALA A 240 4.59 -9.85 30.26
CA ALA A 240 4.15 -9.65 31.63
C ALA A 240 5.10 -10.40 32.58
N SER A 241 4.95 -10.14 33.89
CA SER A 241 5.65 -10.96 34.87
C SER A 241 5.29 -12.41 34.61
N ILE A 242 6.26 -13.32 34.76
CA ILE A 242 6.14 -14.78 34.55
C ILE A 242 5.85 -15.27 33.12
N GLU A 243 5.78 -14.38 32.12
CA GLU A 243 5.52 -14.76 30.72
C GLU A 243 6.79 -14.78 29.84
N PRO A 244 6.83 -15.61 28.77
CA PRO A 244 5.82 -16.60 28.37
C PRO A 244 5.90 -17.90 29.20
N GLY A 245 4.77 -18.34 29.75
CA GLY A 245 4.71 -19.38 30.77
C GLY A 245 4.19 -20.76 30.31
N ASN A 246 3.52 -20.87 29.16
CA ASN A 246 2.84 -22.08 28.69
C ASN A 246 1.90 -22.74 29.71
N GLN A 247 1.20 -21.97 30.53
CA GLN A 247 0.41 -22.50 31.64
C GLN A 247 -0.71 -23.45 31.13
N GLY A 248 -1.27 -23.17 29.95
CA GLY A 248 -2.25 -24.03 29.27
C GLY A 248 -1.67 -25.19 28.44
N GLY A 249 -0.34 -25.33 28.34
CA GLY A 249 0.34 -26.41 27.63
C GLY A 249 0.27 -26.37 26.09
N ASN A 250 -0.33 -25.33 25.49
CA ASN A 250 -0.48 -25.13 24.05
C ASN A 250 -0.47 -23.63 23.67
N GLU A 251 0.29 -22.80 24.37
CA GLU A 251 0.20 -21.34 24.28
C GLU A 251 1.02 -20.77 23.11
N PHE A 252 0.47 -20.87 21.90
CA PHE A 252 1.18 -20.55 20.66
C PHE A 252 1.01 -19.11 20.17
N PHE A 253 0.07 -18.35 20.73
CA PHE A 253 -0.27 -16.98 20.29
C PHE A 253 0.04 -15.97 21.37
N VAL A 254 0.25 -14.70 21.01
CA VAL A 254 0.55 -13.65 21.99
C VAL A 254 -0.58 -12.61 22.01
N GLY A 255 -1.06 -12.33 23.21
CA GLY A 255 -2.01 -11.27 23.50
C GLY A 255 -1.37 -10.10 24.23
N LEU A 256 -1.66 -8.88 23.80
CA LEU A 256 -1.35 -7.64 24.50
C LEU A 256 -2.51 -7.24 25.43
N LEU A 257 -2.20 -6.84 26.66
CA LEU A 257 -3.20 -6.41 27.66
C LEU A 257 -3.45 -4.90 27.60
N GLN A 258 -4.72 -4.46 27.62
CA GLN A 258 -5.06 -3.03 27.71
C GLN A 258 -5.20 -2.56 29.16
N ALA A 259 -5.60 -3.45 30.08
CA ALA A 259 -5.85 -3.14 31.49
C ALA A 259 -4.88 -3.91 32.41
N PRO A 260 -4.63 -3.41 33.64
CA PRO A 260 -3.83 -4.13 34.61
C PRO A 260 -4.48 -5.46 34.98
N THR A 261 -3.67 -6.48 35.17
CA THR A 261 -4.04 -7.81 35.68
C THR A 261 -3.15 -8.13 36.89
N PHE A 262 -3.38 -9.28 37.53
CA PHE A 262 -2.51 -9.73 38.61
C PHE A 262 -1.05 -9.96 38.18
N ILE A 263 -0.83 -10.26 36.90
CA ILE A 263 0.48 -10.63 36.36
C ILE A 263 1.13 -9.54 35.50
N GLY A 264 0.39 -8.48 35.14
CA GLY A 264 0.86 -7.49 34.17
C GLY A 264 0.18 -6.13 34.26
N THR A 265 0.83 -5.14 33.68
CA THR A 265 0.30 -3.77 33.53
C THR A 265 -0.19 -3.55 32.10
N PRO A 266 -0.98 -2.51 31.81
CA PRO A 266 -1.30 -2.13 30.44
C PRO A 266 -0.06 -2.15 29.52
N GLY A 267 -0.18 -2.81 28.38
CA GLY A 267 0.88 -2.96 27.38
C GLY A 267 1.77 -4.18 27.53
N THR A 268 1.67 -4.95 28.62
CA THR A 268 2.41 -6.21 28.73
C THR A 268 1.72 -7.35 27.99
N TRP A 269 2.48 -8.40 27.69
CA TRP A 269 2.06 -9.51 26.83
C TRP A 269 2.01 -10.84 27.58
N GLY A 270 1.13 -11.74 27.16
CA GLY A 270 1.11 -13.14 27.61
C GLY A 270 0.88 -14.08 26.44
N ASP A 271 1.38 -15.31 26.53
CA ASP A 271 1.05 -16.36 25.57
C ASP A 271 -0.32 -17.00 25.88
N LEU A 272 -1.00 -17.50 24.83
CA LEU A 272 -2.39 -17.91 24.87
C LEU A 272 -2.60 -19.25 24.15
N ASP A 273 -3.29 -20.19 24.82
CA ASP A 273 -3.55 -21.56 24.32
C ASP A 273 -4.50 -21.57 23.12
N ARG A 274 -5.50 -20.70 23.20
CA ARG A 274 -6.61 -20.55 22.27
C ARG A 274 -7.01 -19.09 22.26
N LEU A 275 -7.71 -18.72 21.20
CA LEU A 275 -8.41 -17.46 20.97
C LEU A 275 -9.47 -17.09 22.05
N THR A 276 -9.42 -17.75 23.20
CA THR A 276 -10.44 -17.80 24.25
C THR A 276 -9.91 -17.88 25.66
N ALA A 277 -8.61 -17.97 25.93
CA ALA A 277 -8.16 -17.91 27.31
C ALA A 277 -8.23 -16.45 27.77
N PRO A 278 -9.16 -16.06 28.66
CA PRO A 278 -9.02 -14.78 29.32
C PRO A 278 -7.75 -14.89 30.15
N VAL A 279 -6.75 -14.07 29.85
CA VAL A 279 -5.66 -13.83 30.80
C VAL A 279 -6.34 -13.37 32.09
N SER A 280 -6.46 -14.29 33.05
CA SER A 280 -7.06 -14.07 34.36
C SER A 280 -8.48 -13.44 34.37
N GLY A 281 -9.43 -13.98 33.59
CA GLY A 281 -10.87 -13.70 33.79
C GLY A 281 -11.39 -12.30 33.41
N VAL A 282 -10.62 -11.48 32.68
CA VAL A 282 -11.02 -10.10 32.32
C VAL A 282 -11.21 -9.88 30.82
N LEU A 283 -10.81 -10.81 29.96
CA LEU A 283 -10.85 -10.57 28.51
C LEU A 283 -12.15 -11.15 27.91
N GLY A 284 -13.02 -10.27 27.43
CA GLY A 284 -14.08 -10.61 26.47
C GLY A 284 -13.51 -11.03 25.11
N ASN A 285 -14.28 -10.88 24.02
CA ASN A 285 -13.79 -11.14 22.66
C ASN A 285 -12.47 -10.39 22.41
N VAL A 286 -11.37 -11.13 22.22
CA VAL A 286 -10.04 -10.57 21.97
C VAL A 286 -9.94 -10.17 20.49
N PRO A 287 -9.94 -8.89 20.12
CA PRO A 287 -9.73 -8.46 18.73
C PRO A 287 -8.34 -8.85 18.20
N ILE A 288 -8.22 -8.85 16.88
CA ILE A 288 -6.94 -8.92 16.16
C ILE A 288 -6.47 -7.51 15.81
N VAL A 289 -5.16 -7.27 15.88
CA VAL A 289 -4.56 -6.04 15.36
C VAL A 289 -3.96 -6.33 14.00
N GLY A 290 -4.60 -5.80 12.96
CA GLY A 290 -4.10 -5.86 11.59
C GLY A 290 -3.26 -4.62 11.27
N SER A 291 -2.18 -4.81 10.52
CA SER A 291 -1.45 -3.73 9.86
C SER A 291 -1.43 -3.94 8.36
N VAL A 292 -1.62 -2.87 7.62
CA VAL A 292 -1.51 -2.84 6.16
C VAL A 292 -0.64 -1.64 5.78
N ALA A 293 0.11 -1.78 4.69
CA ALA A 293 0.83 -0.65 4.14
C ALA A 293 -0.16 0.48 3.81
N SER A 294 0.22 1.73 4.11
CA SER A 294 -0.57 2.89 3.72
C SER A 294 -0.80 2.91 2.21
N GLY A 295 -2.03 3.19 1.79
CA GLY A 295 -2.41 3.26 0.36
C GLY A 295 -2.93 1.96 -0.26
N VAL A 296 -3.25 0.91 0.51
CA VAL A 296 -4.00 -0.25 -0.02
C VAL A 296 -5.50 0.09 -0.06
N LEU A 297 -6.06 0.14 -1.27
CA LEU A 297 -7.51 0.27 -1.46
C LEU A 297 -8.17 -1.07 -1.20
N GLY A 298 -9.16 -1.09 -0.31
CA GLY A 298 -10.12 -2.19 -0.20
C GLY A 298 -10.89 -2.30 -1.51
N GLY A 299 -10.54 -3.30 -2.32
CA GLY A 299 -11.12 -3.52 -3.63
C GLY A 299 -10.75 -4.90 -4.18
N ALA A 300 -11.24 -5.94 -3.51
CA ALA A 300 -11.47 -7.25 -4.11
C ALA A 300 -12.50 -8.00 -3.24
N GLU A 301 -13.77 -7.61 -3.36
CA GLU A 301 -14.83 -8.59 -3.15
C GLU A 301 -14.72 -9.62 -4.29
N GLY A 302 -14.45 -10.87 -3.95
CA GLY A 302 -14.53 -11.99 -4.89
C GLY A 302 -13.25 -12.81 -5.00
N ALA A 303 -13.19 -13.90 -4.23
CA ALA A 303 -12.43 -15.12 -4.49
C ALA A 303 -10.91 -15.01 -4.70
N ALA A 304 -10.16 -15.18 -3.61
CA ALA A 304 -8.94 -15.98 -3.63
C ALA A 304 -8.74 -16.63 -2.26
N GLY A 305 -9.46 -17.72 -2.02
CA GLY A 305 -8.93 -18.75 -1.14
C GLY A 305 -7.57 -19.17 -1.70
N GLY A 306 -6.59 -19.34 -0.80
CA GLY A 306 -5.20 -19.63 -1.12
C GLY A 306 -5.10 -20.59 -2.29
N VAL A 307 -4.57 -20.08 -3.40
CA VAL A 307 -4.27 -20.87 -4.57
C VAL A 307 -3.10 -21.77 -4.19
N ASN A 308 -3.39 -23.03 -3.89
CA ASN A 308 -2.38 -24.05 -3.65
C ASN A 308 -1.53 -24.18 -4.92
N LEU A 309 -0.22 -23.95 -4.82
CA LEU A 309 0.72 -24.01 -5.94
C LEU A 309 0.65 -25.36 -6.68
N ASP A 310 0.33 -26.45 -5.97
CA ASP A 310 0.14 -27.78 -6.55
C ASP A 310 -1.12 -27.87 -7.41
N ILE A 311 -2.18 -27.13 -7.04
CA ILE A 311 -3.42 -27.04 -7.82
C ILE A 311 -3.18 -26.23 -9.10
N VAL A 312 -2.40 -25.14 -9.03
CA VAL A 312 -2.01 -24.35 -10.21
C VAL A 312 -1.17 -25.16 -11.18
N GLN A 313 -0.17 -25.88 -10.67
CA GLN A 313 0.68 -26.74 -11.49
C GLN A 313 -0.11 -27.90 -12.12
N SER A 314 -1.09 -28.44 -11.39
CA SER A 314 -2.00 -29.47 -11.92
C SER A 314 -2.91 -28.91 -13.01
N LEU A 315 -3.48 -27.71 -12.81
CA LEU A 315 -4.30 -27.03 -13.81
C LEU A 315 -3.50 -26.66 -15.07
N LEU A 316 -2.26 -26.18 -14.92
CA LEU A 316 -1.37 -25.90 -16.05
C LEU A 316 -1.09 -27.15 -16.90
N LYS A 317 -0.84 -28.30 -16.27
CA LYS A 317 -0.67 -29.57 -16.99
C LYS A 317 -1.93 -30.01 -17.75
N VAL A 318 -3.11 -29.78 -17.17
CA VAL A 318 -4.40 -30.08 -17.83
C VAL A 318 -4.61 -29.14 -19.03
N ILE A 319 -4.29 -27.86 -18.88
CA ILE A 319 -4.39 -26.86 -19.96
C ILE A 319 -3.42 -27.20 -21.10
N GLU A 320 -2.16 -27.55 -20.79
CA GLU A 320 -1.19 -27.98 -21.81
C GLU A 320 -1.64 -29.25 -22.55
N GLY A 321 -2.24 -30.20 -21.84
CA GLY A 321 -2.81 -31.42 -22.44
C GLY A 321 -3.97 -31.11 -23.39
N LEU A 322 -4.88 -30.23 -22.98
CA LEU A 322 -6.00 -29.77 -23.80
C LEU A 322 -5.52 -28.99 -25.03
N LEU A 323 -4.51 -28.12 -24.87
CA LEU A 323 -3.94 -27.35 -25.99
C LEU A 323 -3.30 -28.25 -27.04
N LYS A 324 -2.54 -29.26 -26.60
CA LYS A 324 -1.94 -30.27 -27.51
C LYS A 324 -3.00 -31.09 -28.22
N SER A 325 -4.09 -31.46 -27.54
CA SER A 325 -5.20 -32.18 -28.16
C SER A 325 -5.92 -31.32 -29.22
N ILE A 326 -6.18 -30.05 -28.91
CA ILE A 326 -6.85 -29.11 -29.83
C ILE A 326 -5.97 -28.84 -31.07
N LEU A 327 -4.67 -28.63 -30.88
CA LEU A 327 -3.71 -28.44 -31.98
C LEU A 327 -3.56 -29.71 -32.83
N GLY A 328 -3.58 -30.89 -32.21
CA GLY A 328 -3.60 -32.18 -32.92
C GLY A 328 -4.87 -32.38 -33.76
N SER A 329 -6.03 -31.99 -33.24
CA SER A 329 -7.31 -32.04 -33.98
C SER A 329 -7.37 -31.01 -35.11
N LEU A 330 -6.80 -29.82 -34.92
CA LEU A 330 -6.75 -28.77 -35.97
C LEU A 330 -5.75 -29.09 -37.09
N GLY A 331 -4.61 -29.73 -36.77
CA GLY A 331 -3.64 -30.19 -37.77
C GLY A 331 -4.20 -31.28 -38.71
N GLY A 332 -5.23 -32.01 -38.28
CA GLY A 332 -5.98 -32.93 -39.15
C GLY A 332 -6.90 -32.22 -40.15
N ILE A 333 -7.44 -31.06 -39.78
CA ILE A 333 -8.45 -30.33 -40.57
C ILE A 333 -7.82 -29.47 -41.68
N THR A 334 -6.56 -29.04 -41.51
CA THR A 334 -5.85 -28.20 -42.51
C THR A 334 -5.46 -28.94 -43.78
N SER A 335 -5.71 -30.25 -43.89
CA SER A 335 -5.46 -31.00 -45.13
C SER A 335 -6.57 -30.86 -46.18
N HIS A 336 -7.74 -30.28 -45.85
CA HIS A 336 -8.92 -30.35 -46.75
C HIS A 336 -9.68 -29.04 -47.02
N VAL A 337 -9.38 -27.88 -46.39
CA VAL A 337 -10.14 -26.63 -46.67
C VAL A 337 -9.27 -25.36 -46.52
N PRO A 338 -9.04 -24.54 -47.57
CA PRO A 338 -8.18 -23.34 -47.51
C PRO A 338 -8.73 -22.15 -46.70
N ALA A 339 -10.02 -22.16 -46.34
CA ALA A 339 -10.69 -21.00 -45.73
C ALA A 339 -10.51 -20.88 -44.19
N VAL A 340 -9.74 -21.75 -43.55
CA VAL A 340 -9.62 -21.81 -42.07
C VAL A 340 -8.40 -21.03 -41.53
N GLY A 341 -7.54 -20.51 -42.40
CA GLY A 341 -6.27 -19.84 -42.02
C GLY A 341 -6.44 -18.62 -41.09
N GLY A 342 -7.53 -17.84 -41.25
CA GLY A 342 -7.78 -16.66 -40.43
C GLY A 342 -8.19 -16.98 -38.98
N VAL A 343 -8.87 -18.10 -38.75
CA VAL A 343 -9.31 -18.52 -37.41
C VAL A 343 -8.14 -19.16 -36.65
N VAL A 344 -7.28 -19.92 -37.34
CA VAL A 344 -6.08 -20.53 -36.75
C VAL A 344 -5.06 -19.47 -36.33
N GLY A 345 -4.89 -18.39 -37.12
CA GLY A 345 -4.01 -17.28 -36.77
C GLY A 345 -4.43 -16.53 -35.49
N ASN A 346 -5.74 -16.32 -35.31
CA ASN A 346 -6.28 -15.64 -34.13
C ASN A 346 -6.19 -16.53 -32.87
N VAL A 347 -6.40 -17.85 -33.00
CA VAL A 347 -6.24 -18.80 -31.90
C VAL A 347 -4.77 -18.98 -31.51
N GLY A 348 -3.86 -19.00 -32.49
CA GLY A 348 -2.41 -19.06 -32.23
C GLY A 348 -1.89 -17.82 -31.51
N SER A 349 -2.37 -16.63 -31.88
CA SER A 349 -2.01 -15.37 -31.23
C SER A 349 -2.56 -15.27 -29.80
N ALA A 350 -3.79 -15.74 -29.57
CA ALA A 350 -4.37 -15.83 -28.23
C ALA A 350 -3.64 -16.84 -27.33
N ALA A 351 -3.24 -17.99 -27.89
CA ALA A 351 -2.48 -19.00 -27.17
C ALA A 351 -1.05 -18.54 -26.81
N SER A 352 -0.38 -17.78 -27.69
CA SER A 352 0.92 -17.18 -27.36
C SER A 352 0.77 -16.11 -26.27
N GLY A 353 -0.24 -15.25 -26.34
CA GLY A 353 -0.48 -14.24 -25.30
C GLY A 353 -0.75 -14.83 -23.92
N ILE A 354 -1.43 -15.98 -23.86
CA ILE A 354 -1.68 -16.71 -22.60
C ILE A 354 -0.39 -17.39 -22.10
N ALA A 355 0.42 -17.95 -23.01
CA ALA A 355 1.71 -18.55 -22.66
C ALA A 355 2.73 -17.51 -22.15
N ASP A 356 2.75 -16.32 -22.74
CA ASP A 356 3.62 -15.21 -22.34
C ASP A 356 3.22 -14.66 -20.95
N GLN A 357 1.92 -14.58 -20.66
CA GLN A 357 1.43 -14.23 -19.33
C GLN A 357 1.75 -15.32 -18.29
N ALA A 358 1.62 -16.61 -18.63
CA ALA A 358 1.97 -17.71 -17.74
C ALA A 358 3.48 -17.78 -17.46
N SER A 359 4.32 -17.51 -18.47
CA SER A 359 5.78 -17.40 -18.34
C SER A 359 6.20 -16.22 -17.46
N SER A 360 5.54 -15.07 -17.61
CA SER A 360 5.77 -13.89 -16.76
C SER A 360 5.44 -14.19 -15.29
N ILE A 361 4.34 -14.89 -15.02
CA ILE A 361 3.96 -15.34 -13.67
C ILE A 361 4.98 -16.35 -13.11
N GLY A 362 5.46 -17.29 -13.93
CA GLY A 362 6.51 -18.24 -13.54
C GLY A 362 7.84 -17.59 -13.21
N ASN A 363 8.23 -16.55 -13.96
CA ASN A 363 9.47 -15.81 -13.72
C ASN A 363 9.41 -14.94 -12.46
N VAL A 364 8.25 -14.37 -12.14
CA VAL A 364 8.02 -13.65 -10.88
C VAL A 364 8.08 -14.62 -9.70
N ALA A 365 7.48 -15.81 -9.81
CA ALA A 365 7.55 -16.84 -8.76
C ALA A 365 8.98 -17.41 -8.58
N GLY A 366 9.72 -17.62 -9.68
CA GLY A 366 11.11 -18.08 -9.65
C GLY A 366 12.11 -17.04 -9.13
N GLY A 367 11.84 -15.75 -9.37
CA GLY A 367 12.62 -14.64 -8.81
C GLY A 367 12.46 -14.51 -7.29
N VAL A 368 11.25 -14.72 -6.78
CA VAL A 368 10.97 -14.76 -5.33
C VAL A 368 11.63 -15.98 -4.67
N ALA A 369 11.68 -17.13 -5.34
CA ALA A 369 12.37 -18.33 -4.83
C ALA A 369 13.91 -18.21 -4.83
N LYS A 370 14.50 -17.40 -5.74
CA LYS A 370 15.96 -17.16 -5.78
C LYS A 370 16.44 -16.06 -4.84
N ALA A 371 15.55 -15.20 -4.33
CA ALA A 371 15.89 -14.12 -3.41
C ALA A 371 15.89 -14.55 -1.92
N VAL A 372 15.51 -15.80 -1.63
CA VAL A 372 15.62 -16.40 -0.30
C VAL A 372 16.94 -17.18 -0.23
N PRO A 373 17.95 -16.75 0.55
CA PRO A 373 19.09 -17.60 0.80
C PRO A 373 18.63 -18.81 1.62
N SER A 374 18.98 -19.99 1.16
CA SER A 374 18.65 -21.27 1.78
C SER A 374 19.21 -21.36 3.21
N VAL A 375 18.32 -21.31 4.20
CA VAL A 375 18.49 -21.87 5.55
C VAL A 375 17.17 -22.47 6.03
#